data_AF-A0A9D8L0S8-F1
#
_entry.id   AF-A0A9D8L0S8-F1
#
_cell.length_a   1.000
_cell.length_b   1.000
_cell.length_c   1.000
_cell.angle_alpha   90.00
_cell.angle_beta   90.00
_cell.angle_gamma   90.00
#
_symmetry.space_group_name_H-M   'P 1'
#
loop_
_entity.id
_entity.type
_entity.pdbx_description
1 polymer ?
#
loop_
_entity_poly.entity_id
_entity_poly.type
_entity_poly.pdbx_seq_one_letter_code
_entity_poly.pdbx_strand_id
1 'polypeptide(L)'
;KLSDADKAKLKNMNAELARLGTKFSQNVLAEVNASYIVVDDVKQLDGLSAGQIAAAAEAAKARKLDGKYVIALLNTTGQPALTNLTDRALRQKIHETSVSRGSKGGEYDNTALVSRIMTLRAQKAALMGFPNYAAYGLGNQTAKTPEAVNAMLGQLAPAAVANARREAADLQAMIDREQKAAGKPGFELQPWDWAFYSEKVRQAKYNFDESQLKPYFELKNVLENGVFFAAGKEFGLSFKQRTDLPVYHDDVTVYDVFDADGSQLAIFIFDPYARASKRGGAWMNAYVSQSGLTGDKPVVANHLNIPKPPAGKPTLLTWDEVTTTFHEFGHALHGMFSNVKYPYFSGTAVPRDFVEFPSQVNEMWADEPTILANYAKHYQNCSAMPQALLEKVIAASKFN
;
A
#
# COMPACT_ATOMS: atom_id res chain seq x y z
N LYS A 1 -9.55 -20.65 -34.34
CA LYS A 1 -9.44 -19.30 -34.94
C LYS A 1 -10.83 -18.68 -34.94
N LEU A 2 -10.99 -17.42 -34.51
CA LEU A 2 -12.30 -16.75 -34.48
C LEU A 2 -12.79 -16.40 -35.91
N SER A 3 -14.11 -16.44 -36.11
CA SER A 3 -14.77 -15.90 -37.30
C SER A 3 -14.63 -14.37 -37.37
N ASP A 4 -14.84 -13.75 -38.53
CA ASP A 4 -14.78 -12.29 -38.63
C ASP A 4 -15.89 -11.59 -37.83
N ALA A 5 -17.07 -12.20 -37.75
CA ALA A 5 -18.16 -11.74 -36.88
C ALA A 5 -17.74 -11.76 -35.40
N ASP A 6 -17.08 -12.82 -34.95
CA ASP A 6 -16.62 -12.93 -33.56
C ASP A 6 -15.44 -12.01 -33.26
N LYS A 7 -14.55 -11.77 -34.23
CA LYS A 7 -13.51 -10.72 -34.10
C LYS A 7 -14.15 -9.33 -33.92
N ALA A 8 -15.22 -9.01 -34.65
CA ALA A 8 -15.93 -7.75 -34.50
C ALA A 8 -16.57 -7.61 -33.10
N LYS A 9 -17.23 -8.67 -32.61
CA LYS A 9 -17.76 -8.71 -31.23
C LYS A 9 -16.65 -8.50 -30.20
N LEU A 10 -15.53 -9.20 -30.34
CA LEU A 10 -14.38 -9.08 -29.43
C LEU A 10 -13.81 -7.66 -29.40
N LYS A 11 -13.67 -7.01 -30.57
CA LYS A 11 -13.21 -5.61 -30.66
C LYS A 11 -14.14 -4.67 -29.89
N ASN A 12 -15.45 -4.79 -30.09
CA ASN A 12 -16.43 -3.96 -29.39
C ASN A 12 -16.42 -4.20 -27.87
N MET A 13 -16.36 -5.45 -27.43
CA MET A 13 -16.25 -5.78 -26.00
C MET A 13 -14.98 -5.22 -25.37
N ASN A 14 -13.83 -5.32 -26.06
CA ASN A 14 -12.56 -4.78 -25.56
C ASN A 14 -12.61 -3.24 -25.44
N ALA A 15 -13.19 -2.56 -26.43
CA ALA A 15 -13.35 -1.11 -26.39
C ALA A 15 -14.26 -0.66 -25.23
N GLU A 16 -15.38 -1.37 -25.01
CA GLU A 16 -16.27 -1.09 -23.88
C GLU A 16 -15.59 -1.36 -22.53
N LEU A 17 -14.89 -2.50 -22.39
CA LEU A 17 -14.12 -2.82 -21.18
C LEU A 17 -13.07 -1.76 -20.86
N ALA A 18 -12.36 -1.23 -21.87
CA ALA A 18 -11.38 -0.17 -21.68
C ALA A 18 -12.02 1.14 -21.19
N ARG A 19 -13.16 1.54 -21.79
CA ARG A 19 -13.93 2.71 -21.37
C ARG A 19 -14.44 2.56 -19.93
N LEU A 20 -15.02 1.40 -19.60
CA LEU A 20 -15.54 1.11 -18.26
C LEU A 20 -14.42 1.07 -17.21
N GLY A 21 -13.28 0.45 -17.51
CA GLY A 21 -12.12 0.43 -16.61
C GLY A 21 -11.56 1.83 -16.33
N THR A 22 -11.53 2.70 -17.35
CA THR A 22 -11.15 4.11 -17.19
C THR A 22 -12.13 4.84 -16.29
N LYS A 23 -13.44 4.70 -16.54
CA LYS A 23 -14.49 5.32 -15.74
C LYS A 23 -14.49 4.84 -14.29
N PHE A 24 -14.28 3.54 -14.06
CA PHE A 24 -14.13 2.97 -12.71
C PHE A 24 -12.98 3.65 -11.96
N SER A 25 -11.81 3.74 -12.59
CA SER A 25 -10.62 4.35 -11.98
C SER A 25 -10.83 5.84 -11.66
N GLN A 26 -11.49 6.57 -12.57
CA GLN A 26 -11.86 7.97 -12.36
C GLN A 26 -12.86 8.14 -11.22
N ASN A 27 -13.90 7.30 -11.16
CA ASN A 27 -14.89 7.32 -10.09
C ASN A 27 -14.25 7.03 -8.73
N VAL A 28 -13.41 6.00 -8.64
CA VAL A 28 -12.68 5.65 -7.40
C VAL A 28 -11.84 6.83 -6.90
N LEU A 29 -11.08 7.48 -7.78
CA LEU A 29 -10.25 8.63 -7.41
C LEU A 29 -11.08 9.84 -7.00
N ALA A 30 -12.14 10.14 -7.75
CA ALA A 30 -13.01 11.28 -7.44
C ALA A 30 -13.74 11.08 -6.11
N GLU A 31 -14.27 9.88 -5.87
CA GLU A 31 -15.02 9.59 -4.64
C GLU A 31 -14.14 9.53 -3.41
N VAL A 32 -12.93 8.94 -3.47
CA VAL A 32 -12.04 8.94 -2.29
C VAL A 32 -11.64 10.37 -1.91
N ASN A 33 -11.45 11.24 -2.91
CA ASN A 33 -11.18 12.66 -2.69
C ASN A 33 -12.38 13.43 -2.13
N ALA A 34 -13.62 13.01 -2.44
CA ALA A 34 -14.85 13.61 -1.93
C ALA A 34 -15.29 13.04 -0.57
N SER A 35 -14.88 11.82 -0.23
CA SER A 35 -15.33 11.06 0.95
C SER A 35 -14.51 11.34 2.22
N TYR A 36 -13.94 12.54 2.36
CA TYR A 36 -13.16 12.89 3.55
C TYR A 36 -14.05 13.15 4.76
N ILE A 37 -13.52 12.89 5.97
CA ILE A 37 -14.23 13.17 7.21
C ILE A 37 -13.82 14.54 7.74
N VAL A 38 -14.80 15.45 7.80
CA VAL A 38 -14.65 16.73 8.50
C VAL A 38 -14.92 16.52 9.99
N VAL A 39 -14.03 17.08 10.81
CA VAL A 39 -14.11 17.10 12.27
C VAL A 39 -14.04 18.55 12.72
N ASP A 40 -15.02 18.98 13.52
CA ASP A 40 -15.16 20.37 13.96
C ASP A 40 -14.42 20.67 15.27
N ASP A 41 -14.36 19.71 16.19
CA ASP A 41 -13.70 19.86 17.50
C ASP A 41 -12.47 18.94 17.57
N VAL A 42 -11.31 19.51 17.89
CA VAL A 42 -10.05 18.78 18.10
C VAL A 42 -10.17 17.70 19.16
N LYS A 43 -11.09 17.84 20.13
CA LYS A 43 -11.33 16.81 21.16
C LYS A 43 -11.82 15.49 20.59
N GLN A 44 -12.47 15.49 19.42
CA GLN A 44 -12.88 14.24 18.73
C GLN A 44 -11.67 13.50 18.14
N LEU A 45 -10.52 14.17 18.02
CA LEU A 45 -9.27 13.59 17.54
C LEU A 45 -8.39 13.04 18.68
N ASP A 46 -8.94 12.88 19.88
CA ASP A 46 -8.21 12.31 21.02
C ASP A 46 -7.61 10.94 20.66
N GLY A 47 -6.37 10.74 21.13
CA GLY A 47 -5.50 9.61 20.78
C GLY A 47 -4.64 9.80 19.53
N LEU A 48 -4.96 10.72 18.62
CA LEU A 48 -4.04 11.07 17.52
C LEU A 48 -2.83 11.87 18.04
N SER A 49 -1.67 11.63 17.45
CA SER A 49 -0.46 12.42 17.75
C SER A 49 -0.61 13.87 17.28
N ALA A 50 0.15 14.79 17.90
CA ALA A 50 0.18 16.20 17.48
C ALA A 50 0.52 16.38 16.00
N GLY A 51 1.38 15.51 15.44
CA GLY A 51 1.71 15.50 14.01
C GLY A 51 0.51 15.11 13.13
N GLN A 52 -0.27 14.10 13.54
CA GLN A 52 -1.49 13.70 12.82
C GLN A 52 -2.57 14.77 12.88
N ILE A 53 -2.76 15.42 14.03
CA ILE A 53 -3.71 16.52 14.19
C ILE A 53 -3.31 17.70 13.30
N ALA A 54 -2.01 18.06 13.26
CA ALA A 54 -1.50 19.11 12.40
C ALA A 54 -1.68 18.78 10.91
N ALA A 55 -1.42 17.53 10.50
CA ALA A 55 -1.67 17.10 9.12
C ALA A 55 -3.15 17.17 8.74
N ALA A 56 -4.06 16.82 9.67
CA ALA A 56 -5.50 16.95 9.46
C ALA A 56 -5.95 18.41 9.34
N ALA A 57 -5.34 19.33 10.09
CA ALA A 57 -5.59 20.77 9.99
C ALA A 57 -5.09 21.34 8.64
N GLU A 58 -3.90 20.97 8.20
CA GLU A 58 -3.39 21.37 6.87
C GLU A 58 -4.24 20.80 5.74
N ALA A 59 -4.73 19.56 5.87
CA ALA A 59 -5.66 18.96 4.91
C ALA A 59 -7.00 19.71 4.85
N ALA A 60 -7.47 20.27 5.96
CA ALA A 60 -8.67 21.12 6.02
C ALA A 60 -8.42 22.48 5.37
N LYS A 61 -7.29 23.12 5.67
CA LYS A 61 -6.86 24.39 5.06
C LYS A 61 -6.70 24.28 3.54
N ALA A 62 -6.10 23.21 3.04
CA ALA A 62 -5.99 22.93 1.61
C ALA A 62 -7.37 22.80 0.92
N ARG A 63 -8.41 22.46 1.69
CA ARG A 63 -9.81 22.38 1.26
C ARG A 63 -10.64 23.63 1.61
N LYS A 64 -10.00 24.70 2.09
CA LYS A 64 -10.67 25.95 2.50
C LYS A 64 -11.70 25.74 3.62
N LEU A 65 -11.43 24.80 4.52
CA LEU A 65 -12.25 24.50 5.70
C LEU A 65 -11.53 25.04 6.95
N ASP A 66 -11.43 26.36 7.05
CA ASP A 66 -10.71 27.04 8.12
C ASP A 66 -11.28 26.70 9.50
N GLY A 67 -10.39 26.47 10.47
CA GLY A 67 -10.76 26.08 11.83
C GLY A 67 -11.22 24.63 12.01
N LYS A 68 -11.20 23.81 10.94
CA LYS A 68 -11.60 22.40 10.98
C LYS A 68 -10.42 21.46 10.81
N TYR A 69 -10.70 20.17 10.92
CA TYR A 69 -9.77 19.09 10.64
C TYR A 69 -10.36 18.14 9.59
N VAL A 70 -9.51 17.63 8.71
CA VAL A 70 -9.90 16.69 7.66
C VAL A 70 -9.10 15.40 7.77
N ILE A 71 -9.80 14.28 7.96
CA ILE A 71 -9.24 12.95 7.82
C ILE A 71 -9.52 12.47 6.39
N ALA A 72 -8.46 12.45 5.58
CA ALA A 72 -8.52 11.86 4.24
C ALA A 72 -8.55 10.32 4.33
N LEU A 73 -9.22 9.68 3.38
CA LEU A 73 -9.30 8.23 3.33
C LEU A 73 -8.23 7.64 2.40
N LEU A 74 -7.75 6.45 2.74
CA LEU A 74 -6.89 5.61 1.91
C LEU A 74 -7.72 4.58 1.12
N ASN A 75 -7.09 3.92 0.14
CA ASN A 75 -7.74 2.96 -0.77
C ASN A 75 -8.22 1.67 -0.08
N THR A 76 -7.63 1.31 1.06
CA THR A 76 -7.95 0.10 1.82
C THR A 76 -9.25 0.26 2.62
N THR A 77 -9.82 -0.87 3.05
CA THR A 77 -11.00 -0.88 3.93
C THR A 77 -10.67 -0.31 5.31
N GLY A 78 -9.63 -0.86 5.96
CA GLY A 78 -9.08 -0.32 7.20
C GLY A 78 -8.46 1.05 6.97
N GLN A 79 -8.63 1.96 7.92
CA GLN A 79 -8.13 3.33 7.83
C GLN A 79 -7.16 3.58 9.00
N PRO A 80 -5.94 4.10 8.78
CA PRO A 80 -4.91 4.19 9.83
C PRO A 80 -5.32 5.00 11.07
N ALA A 81 -6.21 5.98 10.92
CA ALA A 81 -6.71 6.77 12.03
C ALA A 81 -7.48 5.91 13.07
N LEU A 82 -8.03 4.76 12.67
CA LEU A 82 -8.81 3.89 13.55
C LEU A 82 -7.96 3.27 14.67
N THR A 83 -6.64 3.11 14.48
CA THR A 83 -5.76 2.51 15.48
C THR A 83 -5.71 3.31 16.78
N ASN A 84 -5.74 4.65 16.69
CA ASN A 84 -5.48 5.52 17.85
C ASN A 84 -6.67 6.37 18.27
N LEU A 85 -7.65 6.64 17.39
CA LEU A 85 -8.80 7.47 17.72
C LEU A 85 -9.62 6.86 18.86
N THR A 86 -9.73 7.57 19.99
CA THR A 86 -10.48 7.08 21.16
C THR A 86 -12.00 7.26 20.98
N ASP A 87 -12.43 8.26 20.21
CA ASP A 87 -13.84 8.48 19.85
C ASP A 87 -14.36 7.37 18.93
N ARG A 88 -15.14 6.45 19.51
CA ARG A 88 -15.73 5.32 18.80
C ARG A 88 -16.71 5.73 17.71
N ALA A 89 -17.48 6.81 17.91
CA ALA A 89 -18.44 7.27 16.92
C ALA A 89 -17.71 7.83 15.68
N LEU A 90 -16.58 8.52 15.89
CA LEU A 90 -15.73 8.97 14.80
C LEU A 90 -15.09 7.77 14.07
N ARG A 91 -14.60 6.74 14.80
CA ARG A 91 -14.10 5.51 14.18
C ARG A 91 -15.16 4.84 13.29
N GLN A 92 -16.39 4.70 13.79
CA GLN A 92 -17.52 4.16 13.03
C GLN A 92 -17.77 4.98 11.76
N LYS A 93 -17.88 6.31 11.87
CA LYS A 93 -18.09 7.21 10.74
C LYS A 93 -17.01 7.06 9.67
N ILE A 94 -15.74 6.97 10.07
CA ILE A 94 -14.60 6.75 9.15
C ILE A 94 -14.76 5.41 8.44
N HIS A 95 -15.01 4.34 9.18
CA HIS A 95 -15.10 3.00 8.62
C HIS A 95 -16.29 2.85 7.66
N GLU A 96 -17.48 3.27 8.08
CA GLU A 96 -18.68 3.23 7.25
C GLU A 96 -18.50 4.07 5.98
N THR A 97 -17.84 5.22 6.07
CA THR A 97 -17.52 6.03 4.89
C THR A 97 -16.54 5.32 3.97
N SER A 98 -15.57 4.58 4.54
CA SER A 98 -14.59 3.80 3.78
C SER A 98 -15.20 2.65 2.98
N VAL A 99 -16.00 1.80 3.63
CA VAL A 99 -16.56 0.56 3.01
C VAL A 99 -17.66 0.81 1.99
N SER A 100 -18.27 1.99 2.03
CA SER A 100 -19.40 2.37 1.18
C SER A 100 -18.98 3.12 -0.08
N ARG A 101 -17.68 3.39 -0.26
CA ARG A 101 -17.17 4.00 -1.49
C ARG A 101 -17.50 3.11 -2.69
N GLY A 102 -18.06 3.72 -3.72
CA GLY A 102 -18.40 3.10 -5.00
C GLY A 102 -19.73 2.37 -4.99
N SER A 103 -20.51 2.45 -3.90
CA SER A 103 -21.75 1.68 -3.72
C SER A 103 -22.91 2.42 -3.03
N LYS A 104 -22.80 3.75 -2.85
CA LYS A 104 -23.80 4.61 -2.19
C LYS A 104 -24.87 5.16 -3.13
N GLY A 105 -24.89 4.79 -4.41
CA GLY A 105 -25.60 5.55 -5.43
C GLY A 105 -24.87 6.84 -5.81
N GLY A 106 -25.52 7.68 -6.62
CA GLY A 106 -24.96 8.96 -7.06
C GLY A 106 -23.93 8.84 -8.19
N GLU A 107 -23.15 9.92 -8.39
CA GLU A 107 -22.25 10.08 -9.56
C GLU A 107 -21.05 9.12 -9.57
N TYR A 108 -20.64 8.63 -8.39
CA TYR A 108 -19.48 7.74 -8.23
C TYR A 108 -19.85 6.26 -8.10
N ASP A 109 -21.14 5.92 -8.15
CA ASP A 109 -21.58 4.54 -8.03
C ASP A 109 -20.96 3.66 -9.12
N ASN A 110 -20.31 2.58 -8.67
CA ASN A 110 -19.62 1.62 -9.52
C ASN A 110 -20.33 0.26 -9.57
N THR A 111 -21.47 0.07 -8.92
CA THR A 111 -22.17 -1.23 -8.83
C THR A 111 -22.61 -1.71 -10.22
N ALA A 112 -23.34 -0.87 -10.97
CA ALA A 112 -23.77 -1.18 -12.33
C ALA A 112 -22.59 -1.29 -13.30
N LEU A 113 -21.56 -0.48 -13.10
CA LEU A 113 -20.34 -0.50 -13.89
C LEU A 113 -19.60 -1.84 -13.73
N VAL A 114 -19.37 -2.28 -12.48
CA VAL A 114 -18.71 -3.55 -12.17
C VAL A 114 -19.53 -4.72 -12.69
N SER A 115 -20.86 -4.71 -12.50
CA SER A 115 -21.76 -5.71 -13.05
C SER A 115 -21.58 -5.86 -14.57
N ARG A 116 -21.57 -4.72 -15.30
CA ARG A 116 -21.34 -4.72 -16.75
C ARG A 116 -19.96 -5.25 -17.14
N ILE A 117 -18.90 -4.88 -16.40
CA ILE A 117 -17.55 -5.43 -16.63
C ILE A 117 -17.55 -6.95 -16.45
N MET A 118 -18.18 -7.48 -15.39
CA MET A 118 -18.23 -8.93 -15.16
C MET A 118 -18.99 -9.65 -16.28
N THR A 119 -20.12 -9.11 -16.73
CA THR A 119 -20.85 -9.66 -17.88
C THR A 119 -19.98 -9.71 -19.13
N LEU A 120 -19.31 -8.60 -19.48
CA LEU A 120 -18.44 -8.53 -20.65
C LEU A 120 -17.24 -9.48 -20.55
N ARG A 121 -16.67 -9.64 -19.34
CA ARG A 121 -15.58 -10.59 -19.08
C ARG A 121 -16.03 -12.03 -19.27
N ALA A 122 -17.21 -12.41 -18.77
CA ALA A 122 -17.78 -13.73 -18.98
C ALA A 122 -18.05 -14.01 -20.48
N GLN A 123 -18.67 -13.05 -21.18
CA GLN A 123 -18.92 -13.14 -22.62
C GLN A 123 -17.62 -13.25 -23.43
N LYS A 124 -16.60 -12.46 -23.09
CA LYS A 124 -15.27 -12.54 -23.70
C LYS A 124 -14.64 -13.91 -23.49
N ALA A 125 -14.70 -14.46 -22.27
CA ALA A 125 -14.14 -15.77 -21.98
C ALA A 125 -14.82 -16.87 -22.81
N ALA A 126 -16.15 -16.88 -22.84
CA ALA A 126 -16.93 -17.82 -23.64
C ALA A 126 -16.59 -17.72 -25.14
N LEU A 127 -16.47 -16.50 -25.68
CA LEU A 127 -16.07 -16.28 -27.07
C LEU A 127 -14.65 -16.82 -27.36
N MET A 128 -13.77 -16.76 -26.37
CA MET A 128 -12.40 -17.27 -26.47
C MET A 128 -12.30 -18.79 -26.19
N GLY A 129 -13.43 -19.48 -25.96
CA GLY A 129 -13.48 -20.92 -25.71
C GLY A 129 -13.19 -21.33 -24.26
N PHE A 130 -13.28 -20.40 -23.32
CA PHE A 130 -13.07 -20.66 -21.89
C PHE A 130 -14.40 -20.69 -21.13
N PRO A 131 -14.54 -21.53 -20.09
CA PRO A 131 -15.78 -21.66 -19.33
C PRO A 131 -16.11 -20.41 -18.50
N ASN A 132 -15.10 -19.64 -18.09
CA ASN A 132 -15.25 -18.40 -17.33
C ASN A 132 -14.00 -17.53 -17.48
N TYR A 133 -14.08 -16.29 -16.99
CA TYR A 133 -12.97 -15.34 -17.12
C TYR A 133 -11.73 -15.71 -16.30
N ALA A 134 -11.87 -16.44 -15.18
CA ALA A 134 -10.72 -16.89 -14.41
C ALA A 134 -9.88 -17.90 -15.22
N ALA A 135 -10.53 -18.88 -15.86
CA ALA A 135 -9.87 -19.83 -16.75
C ALA A 135 -9.18 -19.12 -17.94
N TYR A 136 -9.83 -18.11 -18.52
CA TYR A 136 -9.22 -17.27 -19.58
C TYR A 136 -8.00 -16.49 -19.05
N GLY A 137 -8.13 -15.82 -17.91
CA GLY A 137 -7.09 -14.97 -17.33
C GLY A 137 -5.87 -15.74 -16.85
N LEU A 138 -6.06 -16.96 -16.35
CA LEU A 138 -4.99 -17.83 -15.85
C LEU A 138 -4.20 -18.54 -16.96
N GLY A 139 -4.68 -18.53 -18.21
CA GLY A 139 -3.98 -19.18 -19.33
C GLY A 139 -2.53 -18.70 -19.53
N ASN A 140 -2.25 -17.44 -19.16
CA ASN A 140 -0.92 -16.83 -19.22
C ASN A 140 -0.27 -16.64 -17.84
N GLN A 141 -0.82 -17.24 -16.79
CA GLN A 141 -0.28 -17.17 -15.42
C GLN A 141 0.54 -18.42 -15.10
N THR A 142 1.30 -18.44 -14.01
CA THR A 142 2.02 -19.64 -13.57
C THR A 142 1.10 -20.68 -12.92
N ALA A 143 0.00 -20.26 -12.30
CA ALA A 143 -0.97 -21.11 -11.62
C ALA A 143 -1.85 -21.94 -12.58
N LYS A 144 -1.94 -21.51 -13.85
CA LYS A 144 -2.63 -22.18 -14.97
C LYS A 144 -4.15 -22.35 -14.86
N THR A 145 -4.70 -22.81 -13.73
CA THR A 145 -6.11 -23.19 -13.62
C THR A 145 -6.80 -22.61 -12.37
N PRO A 146 -8.11 -22.30 -12.44
CA PRO A 146 -8.87 -21.88 -11.27
C PRO A 146 -8.85 -22.90 -10.13
N GLU A 147 -8.80 -24.20 -10.45
CA GLU A 147 -8.78 -25.28 -9.48
C GLU A 147 -7.49 -25.25 -8.64
N ALA A 148 -6.34 -25.00 -9.26
CA ALA A 148 -5.07 -24.88 -8.54
C ALA A 148 -5.08 -23.68 -7.58
N VAL A 149 -5.59 -22.53 -8.03
CA VAL A 149 -5.76 -21.34 -7.19
C VAL A 149 -6.69 -21.63 -6.00
N ASN A 150 -7.87 -22.20 -6.26
CA ASN A 150 -8.84 -22.51 -5.22
C ASN A 150 -8.33 -23.58 -4.24
N ALA A 151 -7.56 -24.57 -4.71
CA ALA A 151 -6.96 -25.58 -3.85
C ALA A 151 -5.95 -24.95 -2.87
N MET A 152 -5.07 -24.08 -3.35
CA MET A 152 -4.10 -23.36 -2.50
C MET A 152 -4.82 -22.46 -1.48
N LEU A 153 -5.76 -21.61 -1.94
CA LEU A 153 -6.50 -20.73 -1.04
C LEU A 153 -7.35 -21.53 -0.02
N GLY A 154 -7.94 -22.64 -0.46
CA GLY A 154 -8.71 -23.55 0.39
C GLY A 154 -7.88 -24.26 1.45
N GLN A 155 -6.58 -24.48 1.23
CA GLN A 155 -5.67 -25.01 2.25
C GLN A 155 -5.34 -23.96 3.32
N LEU A 156 -5.22 -22.69 2.94
CA LEU A 156 -4.85 -21.59 3.85
C LEU A 156 -6.05 -21.07 4.66
N ALA A 157 -7.23 -21.00 4.04
CA ALA A 157 -8.41 -20.34 4.61
C ALA A 157 -8.85 -20.88 5.98
N PRO A 158 -8.88 -22.21 6.25
CA PRO A 158 -9.32 -22.72 7.54
C PRO A 158 -8.45 -22.23 8.71
N ALA A 159 -7.12 -22.26 8.53
CA ALA A 159 -6.18 -21.79 9.54
C ALA A 159 -6.28 -20.27 9.73
N ALA A 160 -6.34 -19.51 8.64
CA ALA A 160 -6.48 -18.05 8.69
C ALA A 160 -7.77 -17.62 9.42
N VAL A 161 -8.91 -18.24 9.11
CA VAL A 161 -10.19 -17.96 9.78
C VAL A 161 -10.15 -18.38 11.25
N ALA A 162 -9.51 -19.50 11.58
CA ALA A 162 -9.36 -19.94 12.97
C ALA A 162 -8.49 -18.95 13.77
N ASN A 163 -7.45 -18.39 13.18
CA ASN A 163 -6.60 -17.37 13.80
C ASN A 163 -7.39 -16.07 14.03
N ALA A 164 -8.05 -15.56 12.99
CA ALA A 164 -8.88 -14.36 13.07
C ALA A 164 -9.99 -14.46 14.14
N ARG A 165 -10.59 -15.65 14.31
CA ARG A 165 -11.58 -15.89 15.39
C ARG A 165 -10.96 -15.85 16.78
N ARG A 166 -9.73 -16.36 16.96
CA ARG A 166 -9.02 -16.26 18.24
C ARG A 166 -8.61 -14.83 18.53
N GLU A 167 -8.13 -14.10 17.54
CA GLU A 167 -7.84 -12.66 17.65
C GLU A 167 -9.10 -11.88 18.04
N ALA A 168 -10.23 -12.10 17.36
CA ALA A 168 -11.50 -11.45 17.69
C ALA A 168 -11.94 -11.72 19.16
N ALA A 169 -11.73 -12.95 19.66
CA ALA A 169 -12.00 -13.28 21.05
C ALA A 169 -11.09 -12.52 22.03
N ASP A 170 -9.80 -12.39 21.72
CA ASP A 170 -8.86 -11.59 22.50
C ASP A 170 -9.25 -10.10 22.51
N LEU A 171 -9.68 -9.56 21.36
CA LEU A 171 -10.15 -8.18 21.25
C LEU A 171 -11.43 -7.95 22.07
N GLN A 172 -12.41 -8.87 21.97
CA GLN A 172 -13.64 -8.79 22.76
C GLN A 172 -13.36 -8.86 24.27
N ALA A 173 -12.46 -9.75 24.69
CA ALA A 173 -12.07 -9.84 26.10
C ALA A 173 -11.41 -8.54 26.61
N MET A 174 -10.64 -7.85 25.76
CA MET A 174 -10.09 -6.53 26.08
C MET A 174 -11.19 -5.47 26.23
N ILE A 175 -12.16 -5.44 25.30
CA ILE A 175 -13.34 -4.56 25.38
C ILE A 175 -14.06 -4.77 26.71
N ASP A 176 -14.42 -6.02 27.03
CA ASP A 176 -15.19 -6.36 28.22
C ASP A 176 -14.47 -5.95 29.50
N ARG A 177 -13.15 -6.17 29.55
CA ARG A 177 -12.29 -5.78 30.67
C ARG A 177 -12.29 -4.25 30.88
N GLU A 178 -12.11 -3.48 29.81
CA GLU A 178 -12.08 -2.01 29.88
C GLU A 178 -13.44 -1.43 30.27
N GLN A 179 -14.54 -1.93 29.67
CA GLN A 179 -15.89 -1.45 30.00
C GLN A 179 -16.24 -1.75 31.46
N LYS A 180 -15.92 -2.97 31.93
CA LYS A 180 -16.10 -3.34 33.35
C LYS A 180 -15.30 -2.44 34.28
N ALA A 181 -14.03 -2.16 33.96
CA ALA A 181 -13.19 -1.27 34.77
C ALA A 181 -13.71 0.18 34.79
N ALA A 182 -14.32 0.64 33.70
CA ALA A 182 -14.90 1.97 33.58
C ALA A 182 -16.34 2.08 34.13
N GLY A 183 -16.95 0.98 34.61
CA GLY A 183 -18.36 0.96 35.02
C GLY A 183 -19.34 1.26 33.89
N LYS A 184 -18.95 0.96 32.65
CA LYS A 184 -19.74 1.22 31.43
C LYS A 184 -20.34 -0.08 30.88
N PRO A 185 -21.45 -0.02 30.12
CA PRO A 185 -21.98 -1.19 29.45
C PRO A 185 -20.97 -1.75 28.43
N GLY A 186 -20.86 -3.08 28.37
CA GLY A 186 -20.12 -3.77 27.32
C GLY A 186 -20.71 -3.49 25.94
N PHE A 187 -19.90 -3.67 24.90
CA PHE A 187 -20.36 -3.66 23.51
C PHE A 187 -19.66 -4.75 22.71
N GLU A 188 -20.31 -5.21 21.64
CA GLU A 188 -19.73 -6.17 20.72
C GLU A 188 -18.68 -5.49 19.83
N LEU A 189 -17.57 -6.19 19.62
CA LEU A 189 -16.52 -5.83 18.67
C LEU A 189 -17.14 -5.60 17.28
N GLN A 190 -16.87 -4.42 16.70
CA GLN A 190 -17.25 -4.08 15.33
C GLN A 190 -16.00 -3.86 14.46
N PRO A 191 -16.13 -3.83 13.12
CA PRO A 191 -14.97 -3.65 12.23
C PRO A 191 -14.16 -2.38 12.50
N TRP A 192 -14.79 -1.29 12.96
CA TRP A 192 -14.12 -0.04 13.32
C TRP A 192 -13.45 -0.06 14.70
N ASP A 193 -13.62 -1.13 15.46
CA ASP A 193 -12.99 -1.35 16.76
C ASP A 193 -11.73 -2.23 16.63
N TRP A 194 -11.59 -3.00 15.54
CA TRP A 194 -10.51 -3.99 15.36
C TRP A 194 -9.13 -3.39 15.57
N ALA A 195 -8.73 -2.41 14.77
CA ALA A 195 -7.39 -1.81 14.84
C ALA A 195 -7.10 -1.18 16.22
N PHE A 196 -8.08 -0.49 16.81
CA PHE A 196 -7.96 0.15 18.11
C PHE A 196 -7.70 -0.87 19.23
N TYR A 197 -8.48 -1.95 19.25
CA TYR A 197 -8.32 -2.99 20.27
C TYR A 197 -7.15 -3.93 19.99
N SER A 198 -6.76 -4.14 18.72
CA SER A 198 -5.53 -4.84 18.37
C SER A 198 -4.32 -4.16 18.99
N GLU A 199 -4.24 -2.83 18.94
CA GLU A 199 -3.15 -2.08 19.56
C GLU A 199 -3.16 -2.20 21.09
N LYS A 200 -4.34 -2.14 21.72
CA LYS A 200 -4.47 -2.38 23.17
C LYS A 200 -4.04 -3.78 23.59
N VAL A 201 -4.40 -4.80 22.82
CA VAL A 201 -3.97 -6.18 23.10
C VAL A 201 -2.46 -6.33 22.85
N ARG A 202 -1.90 -5.69 21.81
CA ARG A 202 -0.46 -5.65 21.53
C ARG A 202 0.29 -5.06 22.73
N GLN A 203 -0.15 -3.90 23.21
CA GLN A 203 0.41 -3.24 24.38
C GLN A 203 0.31 -4.11 25.63
N ALA A 204 -0.83 -4.75 25.88
CA ALA A 204 -1.02 -5.60 27.05
C ALA A 204 -0.18 -6.89 27.02
N LYS A 205 0.00 -7.50 25.84
CA LYS A 205 0.76 -8.77 25.69
C LYS A 205 2.27 -8.56 25.61
N TYR A 206 2.72 -7.52 24.93
CA TYR A 206 4.14 -7.32 24.60
C TYR A 206 4.77 -6.11 25.30
N ASN A 207 3.98 -5.33 26.04
CA ASN A 207 4.42 -4.04 26.59
C ASN A 207 5.08 -3.18 25.51
N PHE A 208 4.43 -3.13 24.34
CA PHE A 208 4.93 -2.56 23.10
C PHE A 208 3.83 -1.74 22.43
N ASP A 209 4.16 -0.50 22.09
CA ASP A 209 3.32 0.43 21.33
C ASP A 209 4.04 0.73 20.01
N GLU A 210 3.38 0.48 18.88
CA GLU A 210 3.98 0.69 17.56
C GLU A 210 4.38 2.16 17.33
N SER A 211 3.73 3.10 18.01
CA SER A 211 4.08 4.52 17.96
C SER A 211 5.51 4.81 18.44
N GLN A 212 6.08 3.93 19.28
CA GLN A 212 7.46 4.02 19.76
C GLN A 212 8.48 3.81 18.63
N LEU A 213 8.08 3.19 17.52
CA LEU A 213 8.96 2.95 16.38
C LEU A 213 9.08 4.16 15.44
N LYS A 214 8.01 4.95 15.32
CA LYS A 214 7.95 6.06 14.36
C LYS A 214 9.18 6.99 14.39
N PRO A 215 9.70 7.40 15.56
CA PRO A 215 10.87 8.26 15.62
C PRO A 215 12.14 7.67 14.97
N TYR A 216 12.20 6.35 14.79
CA TYR A 216 13.35 5.65 14.21
C TYR A 216 13.21 5.39 12.70
N PHE A 217 12.04 5.63 12.13
CA PHE A 217 11.72 5.34 10.72
C PHE A 217 11.45 6.63 9.95
N GLU A 218 12.45 7.51 9.90
CA GLU A 218 12.41 8.70 9.05
C GLU A 218 12.56 8.28 7.57
N LEU A 219 11.68 8.76 6.69
CA LEU A 219 11.55 8.31 5.30
C LEU A 219 12.86 8.32 4.52
N LYS A 220 13.63 9.41 4.59
CA LYS A 220 14.90 9.50 3.87
C LYS A 220 15.91 8.50 4.42
N ASN A 221 15.95 8.33 5.74
CA ASN A 221 16.81 7.35 6.38
C ASN A 221 16.42 5.91 6.02
N VAL A 222 15.13 5.58 6.00
CA VAL A 222 14.61 4.27 5.55
C VAL A 222 15.00 4.00 4.10
N LEU A 223 14.85 4.99 3.22
CA LEU A 223 15.19 4.86 1.80
C LEU A 223 16.71 4.68 1.60
N GLU A 224 17.53 5.60 2.10
CA GLU A 224 18.96 5.63 1.79
C GLU A 224 19.76 4.64 2.64
N ASN A 225 19.46 4.54 3.95
CA ASN A 225 20.21 3.68 4.87
C ASN A 225 19.54 2.33 5.09
N GLY A 226 18.32 2.11 4.60
CA GLY A 226 17.65 0.80 4.63
C GLY A 226 17.64 0.18 3.25
N VAL A 227 16.78 0.71 2.38
CA VAL A 227 16.49 0.14 1.06
C VAL A 227 17.72 0.15 0.14
N PHE A 228 18.36 1.30 -0.04
CA PHE A 228 19.56 1.41 -0.89
C PHE A 228 20.76 0.71 -0.26
N PHE A 229 20.90 0.77 1.06
CA PHE A 229 21.96 0.06 1.77
C PHE A 229 21.85 -1.46 1.59
N ALA A 230 20.65 -2.04 1.72
CA ALA A 230 20.42 -3.46 1.46
C ALA A 230 20.78 -3.83 0.02
N ALA A 231 20.35 -3.03 -0.96
CA ALA A 231 20.67 -3.27 -2.36
C ALA A 231 22.17 -3.14 -2.66
N GLY A 232 22.86 -2.22 -2.00
CA GLY A 232 24.32 -2.10 -2.07
C GLY A 232 25.05 -3.28 -1.45
N LYS A 233 24.53 -3.83 -0.34
CA LYS A 233 25.10 -5.02 0.33
C LYS A 233 24.91 -6.28 -0.49
N GLU A 234 23.72 -6.49 -1.04
CA GLU A 234 23.37 -7.71 -1.76
C GLU A 234 23.90 -7.70 -3.20
N PHE A 235 23.80 -6.56 -3.89
CA PHE A 235 24.06 -6.48 -5.33
C PHE A 235 25.20 -5.54 -5.73
N GLY A 236 25.82 -4.84 -4.77
CA GLY A 236 26.89 -3.88 -5.06
C GLY A 236 26.42 -2.55 -5.67
N LEU A 237 25.11 -2.27 -5.67
CA LEU A 237 24.56 -1.02 -6.20
C LEU A 237 25.00 0.21 -5.40
N SER A 238 25.14 1.35 -6.09
CA SER A 238 25.28 2.66 -5.45
C SER A 238 24.35 3.69 -6.07
N PHE A 239 24.01 4.72 -5.28
CA PHE A 239 22.95 5.68 -5.62
C PHE A 239 23.47 7.09 -5.48
N LYS A 240 23.14 7.95 -6.47
CA LYS A 240 23.47 9.37 -6.43
C LYS A 240 22.23 10.19 -6.72
N GLN A 241 21.78 10.98 -5.76
CA GLN A 241 20.66 11.89 -5.98
C GLN A 241 20.97 12.91 -7.08
N ARG A 242 20.00 13.14 -7.95
CA ARG A 242 20.04 14.09 -9.06
C ARG A 242 18.98 15.17 -8.83
N THR A 243 19.41 16.42 -8.77
CA THR A 243 18.55 17.60 -8.59
C THR A 243 18.47 18.47 -9.84
N ASP A 244 19.20 18.11 -10.89
CA ASP A 244 19.29 18.80 -12.17
C ASP A 244 18.31 18.27 -13.23
N LEU A 245 17.65 17.14 -12.95
CA LEU A 245 16.68 16.53 -13.86
C LEU A 245 15.27 17.10 -13.65
N PRO A 246 14.45 17.23 -14.71
CA PRO A 246 13.07 17.68 -14.58
C PRO A 246 12.23 16.66 -13.82
N VAL A 247 11.39 17.14 -12.91
CA VAL A 247 10.43 16.32 -12.15
C VAL A 247 9.00 16.73 -12.51
N TYR A 248 8.07 15.77 -12.42
CA TYR A 248 6.64 16.03 -12.66
C TYR A 248 5.90 16.57 -11.42
N HIS A 249 6.55 16.58 -10.26
CA HIS A 249 6.01 17.07 -9.00
C HIS A 249 7.16 17.41 -8.04
N ASP A 250 7.02 18.47 -7.24
CA ASP A 250 8.11 19.02 -6.39
C ASP A 250 8.60 18.05 -5.30
N ASP A 251 7.74 17.11 -4.90
CA ASP A 251 8.06 16.08 -3.90
C ASP A 251 8.79 14.85 -4.47
N VAL A 252 9.05 14.82 -5.78
CA VAL A 252 9.74 13.70 -6.43
C VAL A 252 11.23 13.84 -6.22
N THR A 253 11.87 12.73 -5.83
CA THR A 253 13.33 12.62 -5.79
C THR A 253 13.81 11.67 -6.87
N VAL A 254 14.96 11.97 -7.47
CA VAL A 254 15.53 11.20 -8.57
C VAL A 254 16.95 10.78 -8.20
N TYR A 255 17.32 9.56 -8.55
CA TYR A 255 18.64 8.98 -8.30
C TYR A 255 19.19 8.36 -9.58
N ASP A 256 20.46 8.61 -9.88
CA ASP A 256 21.24 7.69 -10.69
C ASP A 256 21.52 6.44 -9.86
N VAL A 257 21.37 5.27 -10.48
CA VAL A 257 21.73 3.97 -9.93
C VAL A 257 22.93 3.45 -10.70
N PHE A 258 24.00 3.09 -10.01
CA PHE A 258 25.21 2.52 -10.58
C PHE A 258 25.35 1.06 -10.17
N ASP A 259 25.79 0.23 -11.11
CA ASP A 259 26.12 -1.18 -10.88
C ASP A 259 27.47 -1.30 -10.12
N ALA A 260 27.81 -2.51 -9.70
CA ALA A 260 29.03 -2.81 -8.94
C ALA A 260 30.32 -2.44 -9.69
N ASP A 261 30.29 -2.38 -11.02
CA ASP A 261 31.42 -1.96 -11.86
C ASP A 261 31.53 -0.43 -12.03
N GLY A 262 30.60 0.33 -11.43
CA GLY A 262 30.53 1.79 -11.53
C GLY A 262 29.81 2.31 -12.78
N SER A 263 29.33 1.44 -13.66
CA SER A 263 28.54 1.84 -14.81
C SER A 263 27.13 2.26 -14.36
N GLN A 264 26.55 3.26 -15.04
CA GLN A 264 25.18 3.68 -14.75
C GLN A 264 24.21 2.56 -15.18
N LEU A 265 23.45 2.02 -14.24
CA LEU A 265 22.47 0.95 -14.47
C LEU A 265 21.10 1.52 -14.84
N ALA A 266 20.61 2.50 -14.08
CA ALA A 266 19.24 3.00 -14.20
C ALA A 266 19.09 4.44 -13.69
N ILE A 267 17.91 5.02 -13.96
CA ILE A 267 17.38 6.14 -13.17
C ILE A 267 16.24 5.62 -12.31
N PHE A 268 16.29 5.91 -11.00
CA PHE A 268 15.22 5.61 -10.05
C PHE A 268 14.52 6.88 -9.62
N ILE A 269 13.19 6.89 -9.68
CA ILE A 269 12.32 7.99 -9.30
C ILE A 269 11.50 7.57 -8.08
N PHE A 270 11.48 8.40 -7.04
CA PHE A 270 10.73 8.13 -5.82
C PHE A 270 9.71 9.23 -5.52
N ASP A 271 8.45 8.84 -5.42
CA ASP A 271 7.29 9.72 -5.21
C ASP A 271 6.45 9.26 -4.01
N PRO A 272 6.81 9.67 -2.78
CA PRO A 272 6.33 9.02 -1.56
C PRO A 272 4.92 9.42 -1.10
N TYR A 273 4.50 10.65 -1.40
CA TYR A 273 3.37 11.25 -0.66
C TYR A 273 2.01 11.09 -1.33
N ALA A 274 0.99 10.88 -0.50
CA ALA A 274 -0.41 10.95 -0.90
C ALA A 274 -0.79 12.38 -1.31
N ARG A 275 -1.59 12.49 -2.37
CA ARG A 275 -2.18 13.76 -2.85
C ARG A 275 -3.40 13.50 -3.72
N ALA A 276 -4.28 14.48 -3.85
CA ALA A 276 -5.56 14.32 -4.52
C ALA A 276 -5.45 13.89 -6.01
N SER A 277 -4.36 14.25 -6.68
CA SER A 277 -4.12 13.87 -8.08
C SER A 277 -3.52 12.46 -8.24
N LYS A 278 -3.20 11.77 -7.15
CA LYS A 278 -2.55 10.45 -7.14
C LYS A 278 -3.55 9.40 -6.68
N ARG A 279 -3.65 8.29 -7.41
CA ARG A 279 -4.44 7.11 -6.98
C ARG A 279 -3.86 6.52 -5.69
N GLY A 280 -4.71 5.93 -4.86
CA GLY A 280 -4.26 5.25 -3.64
C GLY A 280 -3.48 3.96 -3.89
N GLY A 281 -2.90 3.40 -2.83
CA GLY A 281 -2.03 2.21 -2.85
C GLY A 281 -0.56 2.55 -3.01
N ALA A 282 0.25 1.55 -3.32
CA ALA A 282 1.62 1.72 -3.77
C ALA A 282 1.81 0.98 -5.09
N TRP A 283 2.74 1.44 -5.93
CA TRP A 283 3.10 0.72 -7.15
C TRP A 283 4.45 1.16 -7.71
N MET A 284 5.00 0.26 -8.53
CA MET A 284 6.14 0.50 -9.40
C MET A 284 5.70 0.58 -10.87
N ASN A 285 6.36 1.45 -11.65
CA ASN A 285 6.28 1.40 -13.11
C ASN A 285 7.62 1.77 -13.77
N ALA A 286 7.77 1.40 -15.04
CA ALA A 286 8.85 1.88 -15.90
C ALA A 286 8.34 3.02 -16.80
N TYR A 287 9.09 4.13 -16.86
CA TYR A 287 8.93 5.17 -17.88
C TYR A 287 9.71 4.82 -19.15
N VAL A 288 10.88 4.19 -18.97
CA VAL A 288 11.67 3.57 -20.03
C VAL A 288 11.99 2.15 -19.58
N SER A 289 11.62 1.15 -20.36
CA SER A 289 11.98 -0.25 -20.10
C SER A 289 13.38 -0.54 -20.65
N GLN A 290 14.14 -1.41 -19.98
CA GLN A 290 15.41 -1.87 -20.50
C GLN A 290 15.23 -2.63 -21.82
N SER A 291 16.12 -2.42 -22.80
CA SER A 291 16.03 -3.16 -24.06
C SER A 291 17.37 -3.21 -24.79
N GLY A 292 17.90 -4.41 -24.98
CA GLY A 292 19.11 -4.63 -25.79
C GLY A 292 18.88 -4.44 -27.30
N LEU A 293 17.65 -4.31 -27.77
CA LEU A 293 17.31 -4.01 -29.17
C LEU A 293 17.47 -2.52 -29.48
N THR A 294 17.03 -1.66 -28.56
CA THR A 294 17.06 -0.20 -28.70
C THR A 294 18.29 0.42 -28.01
N GLY A 295 18.90 -0.30 -27.07
CA GLY A 295 20.00 0.20 -26.24
C GLY A 295 19.52 0.98 -25.00
N ASP A 296 18.22 0.98 -24.72
CA ASP A 296 17.64 1.74 -23.62
C ASP A 296 18.02 1.13 -22.26
N LYS A 297 18.43 2.01 -21.34
CA LYS A 297 18.57 1.70 -19.91
C LYS A 297 17.25 2.03 -19.17
N PRO A 298 16.91 1.28 -18.11
CA PRO A 298 15.64 1.44 -17.45
C PRO A 298 15.55 2.78 -16.68
N VAL A 299 14.38 3.42 -16.79
CA VAL A 299 13.95 4.52 -15.93
C VAL A 299 12.71 4.04 -15.18
N VAL A 300 12.86 3.78 -13.88
CA VAL A 300 11.82 3.16 -13.06
C VAL A 300 11.39 4.08 -11.93
N ALA A 301 10.16 3.93 -11.48
CA ALA A 301 9.57 4.76 -10.44
C ALA A 301 8.85 3.94 -9.38
N ASN A 302 8.91 4.41 -8.15
CA ASN A 302 8.11 3.92 -7.03
C ASN A 302 7.19 5.06 -6.55
N HIS A 303 5.92 4.73 -6.37
CA HIS A 303 4.91 5.64 -5.87
C HIS A 303 4.28 5.06 -4.61
N LEU A 304 4.37 5.81 -3.51
CA LEU A 304 3.68 5.49 -2.27
C LEU A 304 2.58 6.55 -2.00
N ASN A 305 1.82 6.33 -0.92
CA ASN A 305 0.78 7.23 -0.44
C ASN A 305 0.95 7.57 1.06
N ILE A 306 2.19 7.87 1.46
CA ILE A 306 2.50 8.29 2.83
C ILE A 306 1.87 9.67 3.09
N PRO A 307 1.24 9.92 4.25
CA PRO A 307 0.76 11.25 4.61
C PRO A 307 1.91 12.27 4.65
N LYS A 308 1.78 13.36 3.87
CA LYS A 308 2.79 14.42 3.87
C LYS A 308 2.77 15.18 5.20
N PRO A 309 3.89 15.30 5.92
CA PRO A 309 3.93 16.07 7.16
C PRO A 309 3.88 17.59 6.87
N PRO A 310 3.55 18.42 7.88
CA PRO A 310 3.70 19.88 7.77
C PRO A 310 5.14 20.30 7.44
N ALA A 311 5.30 21.50 6.86
CA ALA A 311 6.61 22.03 6.52
C ALA A 311 7.56 22.03 7.73
N GLY A 312 8.80 21.57 7.50
CA GLY A 312 9.85 21.49 8.54
C GLY A 312 9.70 20.33 9.54
N LYS A 313 8.72 19.43 9.36
CA LYS A 313 8.59 18.20 10.16
C LYS A 313 9.11 16.99 9.39
N PRO A 314 9.71 16.01 10.07
CA PRO A 314 10.16 14.77 9.43
C PRO A 314 8.97 13.94 8.95
N THR A 315 9.20 13.12 7.92
CA THR A 315 8.24 12.08 7.54
C THR A 315 8.57 10.83 8.33
N LEU A 316 7.74 10.49 9.32
CA LEU A 316 7.93 9.32 10.18
C LEU A 316 6.98 8.21 9.76
N LEU A 317 7.54 7.08 9.35
CA LEU A 317 6.81 5.96 8.78
C LEU A 317 6.27 5.02 9.87
N THR A 318 5.12 4.41 9.60
CA THR A 318 4.70 3.16 10.27
C THR A 318 5.57 1.99 9.79
N TRP A 319 5.48 0.84 10.46
CA TRP A 319 6.16 -0.36 9.98
C TRP A 319 5.63 -0.81 8.61
N ASP A 320 4.31 -0.72 8.38
CA ASP A 320 3.66 -1.02 7.09
C ASP A 320 4.17 -0.12 5.95
N GLU A 321 4.44 1.16 6.22
CA GLU A 321 5.00 2.09 5.23
C GLU A 321 6.48 1.77 4.93
N VAL A 322 7.24 1.31 5.94
CA VAL A 322 8.61 0.80 5.75
C VAL A 322 8.60 -0.43 4.85
N THR A 323 7.82 -1.46 5.18
CA THR A 323 7.75 -2.70 4.38
C THR A 323 7.23 -2.41 2.96
N THR A 324 6.26 -1.52 2.80
CA THR A 324 5.80 -1.05 1.48
C THR A 324 6.93 -0.40 0.68
N THR A 325 7.82 0.37 1.32
CA THR A 325 8.97 0.98 0.62
C THR A 325 9.93 -0.10 0.11
N PHE A 326 10.20 -1.15 0.89
CA PHE A 326 10.99 -2.30 0.45
C PHE A 326 10.28 -3.10 -0.64
N HIS A 327 8.97 -3.33 -0.52
CA HIS A 327 8.16 -4.06 -1.51
C HIS A 327 8.27 -3.43 -2.90
N GLU A 328 7.97 -2.13 -3.00
CA GLU A 328 8.01 -1.43 -4.29
C GLU A 328 9.42 -1.36 -4.87
N PHE A 329 10.43 -1.31 -3.99
CA PHE A 329 11.82 -1.33 -4.43
C PHE A 329 12.25 -2.71 -4.96
N GLY A 330 11.65 -3.80 -4.49
CA GLY A 330 11.85 -5.12 -5.08
C GLY A 330 11.35 -5.19 -6.53
N HIS A 331 10.21 -4.56 -6.85
CA HIS A 331 9.82 -4.35 -8.25
C HIS A 331 10.80 -3.45 -9.00
N ALA A 332 11.31 -2.39 -8.36
CA ALA A 332 12.30 -1.51 -8.98
C ALA A 332 13.56 -2.29 -9.35
N LEU A 333 14.10 -3.11 -8.45
CA LEU A 333 15.24 -4.01 -8.69
C LEU A 333 14.96 -4.96 -9.85
N HIS A 334 13.78 -5.58 -9.89
CA HIS A 334 13.37 -6.45 -11.00
C HIS A 334 13.38 -5.71 -12.35
N GLY A 335 12.99 -4.44 -12.39
CA GLY A 335 13.10 -3.59 -13.57
C GLY A 335 14.54 -3.18 -13.91
N MET A 336 15.31 -2.76 -12.91
CA MET A 336 16.68 -2.25 -13.07
C MET A 336 17.65 -3.32 -13.55
N PHE A 337 17.54 -4.55 -13.04
CA PHE A 337 18.40 -5.67 -13.42
C PHE A 337 17.98 -6.39 -14.71
N SER A 338 16.98 -5.88 -15.41
CA SER A 338 16.59 -6.50 -16.68
C SER A 338 17.74 -6.45 -17.68
N ASN A 339 18.06 -7.59 -18.28
CA ASN A 339 19.07 -7.71 -19.32
C ASN A 339 18.56 -8.59 -20.46
N VAL A 340 17.57 -8.08 -21.20
CA VAL A 340 16.91 -8.80 -22.28
C VAL A 340 17.13 -8.11 -23.62
N LYS A 341 17.04 -8.88 -24.71
CA LYS A 341 17.12 -8.31 -26.06
C LYS A 341 15.85 -7.55 -26.43
N TYR A 342 14.67 -8.07 -26.10
CA TYR A 342 13.40 -7.55 -26.60
C TYR A 342 12.57 -6.88 -25.49
N PRO A 343 11.99 -5.69 -25.74
CA PRO A 343 11.25 -4.93 -24.73
C PRO A 343 10.00 -5.68 -24.21
N TYR A 344 9.46 -6.60 -25.00
CA TYR A 344 8.33 -7.45 -24.61
C TYR A 344 8.62 -8.31 -23.36
N PHE A 345 9.88 -8.63 -23.09
CA PHE A 345 10.30 -9.44 -21.93
C PHE A 345 11.00 -8.61 -20.85
N SER A 346 10.96 -7.28 -20.94
CA SER A 346 11.75 -6.40 -20.06
C SER A 346 11.16 -6.27 -18.66
N GLY A 347 12.05 -6.29 -17.67
CA GLY A 347 11.76 -6.06 -16.26
C GLY A 347 10.57 -6.87 -15.75
N THR A 348 9.55 -6.16 -15.29
CA THR A 348 8.35 -6.74 -14.66
C THR A 348 7.33 -7.31 -15.65
N ALA A 349 7.69 -7.49 -16.93
CA ALA A 349 6.87 -8.13 -17.97
C ALA A 349 6.80 -9.66 -17.81
N VAL A 350 6.34 -10.11 -16.64
CA VAL A 350 6.19 -11.51 -16.24
C VAL A 350 4.73 -11.79 -15.84
N PRO A 351 4.31 -13.06 -15.68
CA PRO A 351 3.02 -13.39 -15.07
C PRO A 351 2.75 -12.64 -13.75
N ARG A 352 1.50 -12.24 -13.51
CA ARG A 352 1.10 -11.46 -12.32
C ARG A 352 1.30 -12.27 -11.04
N ASP A 353 1.08 -13.57 -11.08
CA ASP A 353 1.33 -14.46 -9.94
C ASP A 353 2.82 -14.77 -9.71
N PHE A 354 3.71 -14.22 -10.53
CA PHE A 354 5.16 -14.22 -10.32
C PHE A 354 5.71 -12.81 -10.03
N VAL A 355 5.09 -11.75 -10.56
CA VAL A 355 5.64 -10.38 -10.45
C VAL A 355 5.75 -9.91 -9.00
N GLU A 356 4.85 -10.39 -8.13
CA GLU A 356 4.86 -10.09 -6.69
C GLU A 356 5.95 -10.84 -5.92
N PHE A 357 6.59 -11.87 -6.50
CA PHE A 357 7.64 -12.61 -5.81
C PHE A 357 8.88 -11.74 -5.53
N PRO A 358 9.48 -11.03 -6.52
CA PRO A 358 10.61 -10.15 -6.26
C PRO A 358 10.30 -8.98 -5.31
N SER A 359 9.08 -8.45 -5.32
CA SER A 359 8.67 -7.40 -4.37
C SER A 359 8.60 -7.95 -2.94
N GLN A 360 7.89 -9.06 -2.74
CA GLN A 360 7.75 -9.67 -1.40
C GLN A 360 9.04 -10.25 -0.86
N VAL A 361 9.91 -10.83 -1.71
CA VAL A 361 11.25 -11.25 -1.26
C VAL A 361 12.04 -10.07 -0.73
N ASN A 362 11.95 -8.89 -1.37
CA ASN A 362 12.73 -7.74 -0.93
C ASN A 362 12.28 -7.18 0.43
N GLU A 363 11.05 -7.49 0.88
CA GLU A 363 10.56 -7.12 2.22
C GLU A 363 11.38 -7.77 3.34
N MET A 364 12.03 -8.93 3.10
CA MET A 364 12.83 -9.63 4.12
C MET A 364 14.04 -8.81 4.62
N TRP A 365 14.48 -7.82 3.83
CA TRP A 365 15.58 -6.95 4.23
C TRP A 365 15.14 -5.85 5.20
N ALA A 366 13.83 -5.59 5.32
CA ALA A 366 13.33 -4.58 6.24
C ALA A 366 13.62 -4.97 7.70
N ASP A 367 13.49 -6.25 8.06
CA ASP A 367 13.76 -6.75 9.41
C ASP A 367 15.03 -7.59 9.56
N GLU A 368 15.85 -7.68 8.51
CA GLU A 368 17.19 -8.26 8.63
C GLU A 368 18.01 -7.44 9.65
N PRO A 369 18.57 -8.06 10.71
CA PRO A 369 19.15 -7.32 11.83
C PRO A 369 20.24 -6.30 11.45
N THR A 370 21.09 -6.62 10.47
CA THR A 370 22.18 -5.74 10.02
C THR A 370 21.64 -4.54 9.25
N ILE A 371 20.67 -4.75 8.36
CA ILE A 371 20.00 -3.70 7.61
C ILE A 371 19.17 -2.82 8.55
N LEU A 372 18.33 -3.43 9.38
CA LEU A 372 17.46 -2.73 10.32
C LEU A 372 18.26 -1.86 11.30
N ALA A 373 19.37 -2.37 11.84
CA ALA A 373 20.24 -1.59 12.71
C ALA A 373 20.88 -0.38 12.01
N ASN A 374 21.02 -0.41 10.68
CA ASN A 374 21.59 0.68 9.90
C ASN A 374 20.62 1.86 9.76
N TYR A 375 19.32 1.59 9.48
CA TYR A 375 18.33 2.64 9.25
C TYR A 375 17.41 2.95 10.45
N ALA A 376 17.31 2.08 11.46
CA ALA A 376 16.52 2.34 12.67
C ALA A 376 17.24 3.31 13.60
N LYS A 377 17.37 4.58 13.18
CA LYS A 377 18.02 5.67 13.91
C LYS A 377 17.01 6.76 14.24
N HIS A 378 17.04 7.22 15.48
CA HIS A 378 16.12 8.25 15.93
C HIS A 378 16.37 9.57 15.19
N TYR A 379 15.32 10.15 14.60
CA TYR A 379 15.43 11.25 13.64
C TYR A 379 16.08 12.54 14.19
N GLN A 380 16.05 12.76 15.51
CA GLN A 380 16.60 14.00 16.13
C GLN A 380 18.07 13.91 16.52
N ASN A 381 18.52 12.73 16.95
CA ASN A 381 19.81 12.55 17.63
C ASN A 381 20.63 11.39 17.05
N CYS A 382 20.12 10.73 16.01
CA CYS A 382 20.72 9.59 15.32
C CYS A 382 21.04 8.39 16.22
N SER A 383 20.49 8.33 17.44
CA SER A 383 20.72 7.18 18.33
C SER A 383 20.06 5.92 17.74
N ALA A 384 20.75 4.78 17.85
CA ALA A 384 20.18 3.50 17.43
C ALA A 384 18.92 3.17 18.22
N MET A 385 17.98 2.46 17.58
CA MET A 385 16.86 1.85 18.28
C MET A 385 17.37 0.94 19.40
N PRO A 386 16.86 1.07 20.64
CA PRO A 386 17.23 0.17 21.72
C PRO A 386 16.97 -1.28 21.33
N GLN A 387 17.93 -2.18 21.60
CA GLN A 387 17.82 -3.60 21.28
C GLN A 387 16.52 -4.23 21.83
N ALA A 388 16.14 -3.86 23.06
CA ALA A 388 14.89 -4.33 23.67
C ALA A 388 13.62 -3.85 22.93
N LEU A 389 13.66 -2.70 22.25
CA LEU A 389 12.55 -2.23 21.42
C LEU A 389 12.52 -3.01 20.10
N LEU A 390 13.68 -3.24 19.49
CA LEU A 390 13.83 -4.05 18.28
C LEU A 390 13.33 -5.50 18.49
N GLU A 391 13.70 -6.14 19.59
CA GLU A 391 13.23 -7.48 19.93
C GLU A 391 11.71 -7.56 20.09
N LYS A 392 11.08 -6.49 20.61
CA LYS A 392 9.62 -6.38 20.68
C LYS A 392 8.99 -6.26 19.30
N VAL A 393 9.61 -5.55 18.36
CA VAL A 393 9.15 -5.49 16.95
C VAL A 393 9.15 -6.89 16.35
N ILE A 394 10.27 -7.60 16.45
CA ILE A 394 10.44 -8.96 15.90
C ILE A 394 9.46 -9.93 16.57
N ALA A 395 9.23 -9.82 17.89
CA ALA A 395 8.26 -10.65 18.59
C ALA A 395 6.80 -10.35 18.18
N ALA A 396 6.50 -9.08 17.90
CA ALA A 396 5.17 -8.62 17.52
C ALA A 396 4.89 -8.74 16.01
N SER A 397 5.87 -9.05 15.16
CA SER A 397 5.66 -9.24 13.71
C SER A 397 4.76 -10.42 13.37
N LYS A 398 4.60 -11.36 14.31
CA LYS A 398 3.66 -12.49 14.22
C LYS A 398 2.32 -12.23 14.93
N PHE A 399 2.12 -11.02 15.45
CA PHE A 399 0.94 -10.65 16.21
C PHE A 399 -0.07 -9.88 15.34
N ASN A 400 -1.21 -10.55 15.12
CA ASN A 400 -2.39 -10.07 14.40
C ASN A 400 -2.11 -9.78 12.93
#